data_AF-A0A2D4MXA0-F1
#
_entry.id   AF-A0A2D4MXA0-F1
#
_cell.length_a   1.000
_cell.length_b   1.000
_cell.length_c   1.000
_cell.angle_alpha   90.00
_cell.angle_beta   90.00
_cell.angle_gamma   90.00
#
_symmetry.space_group_name_H-M   'P 1'
#
loop_
_entity.id
_entity.type
_entity.pdbx_description
1 polymer ?
#
loop_
_entity_poly.entity_id
_entity_poly.type
_entity_poly.pdbx_seq_one_letter_code
_entity_poly.pdbx_strand_id
1 'polypeptide(L)'
;LALINLLSCPAVYELIGDQEIPNKAEYSLREVPTDVVDIIDRLIVVNTEAKIHSLFNYEQSHIFGLRLLNVLCCDLNTLLLLESQYKVSEVLLDAQNENAISISETPRQFIIDGLSVERNHILVRISHIGGPTERILPPRVLHKGDDPYPWPMFSSYPLPACYLAEFPRKNYSRKDDDVSKLLSVLKNPNKQTGWLENVQRLFCEIMHKKPDVISGANLAELIEKIVLHLFEIPSEHYFSSKVYEADVNMEIKNLTAIQEVGIKMTISYGKHLNLLKENAENDLYQVLIYCDKYLKQQKVPLRKSLHNQQDGYICYDWFVSSVFLIMMGNREKTLTFLHQFSYLLVSAFLWVPRLHNSIHLPMDTAASGIHPVYFCSAHYIEMLLKAELPLVFSAFHMSGFTSSQICHQWLTQCFWNYMDWREICHYIAICIFLGPDYQIYMCISVFKHLQQEILQHTQAQDLQVFLKEEALHGFQANNYIEYMESLAQTYRPILLRDMRNIGVLNT
;
A
#
# COMPACT_ATOMS: atom_id res chain seq x y z
N LEU A 1 -10.91 12.30 -14.23
CA LEU A 1 -11.79 11.62 -13.26
C LEU A 1 -12.26 10.26 -13.78
N ALA A 2 -13.02 10.16 -14.88
CA ALA A 2 -13.50 8.86 -15.40
C ALA A 2 -12.39 7.83 -15.69
N LEU A 3 -11.24 8.24 -16.25
CA LEU A 3 -10.10 7.34 -16.48
C LEU A 3 -9.53 6.78 -15.16
N ILE A 4 -9.46 7.61 -14.11
CA ILE A 4 -8.90 7.24 -12.79
C ILE A 4 -9.78 6.20 -12.08
N ASN A 5 -11.10 6.24 -12.32
CA ASN A 5 -12.06 5.23 -11.82
C ASN A 5 -11.81 3.83 -12.41
N LEU A 6 -11.22 3.75 -13.60
CA LEU A 6 -11.04 2.50 -14.35
C LEU A 6 -9.68 1.85 -14.11
N LEU A 7 -8.67 2.63 -13.70
CA LEU A 7 -7.29 2.19 -13.57
C LEU A 7 -6.97 1.74 -12.13
N SER A 8 -7.59 0.63 -11.71
CA SER A 8 -7.11 -0.14 -10.56
C SER A 8 -5.85 -0.92 -10.95
N CYS A 9 -4.99 -1.30 -9.99
CA CYS A 9 -3.75 -2.02 -10.31
C CYS A 9 -3.95 -3.25 -11.22
N PRO A 10 -4.94 -4.15 -11.00
CA PRO A 10 -5.17 -5.27 -11.91
C PRO A 10 -5.55 -4.79 -13.32
N ALA A 11 -6.42 -3.79 -13.43
CA ALA A 11 -6.83 -3.25 -14.73
C ALA A 11 -5.64 -2.60 -15.46
N VAL A 12 -4.78 -1.87 -14.74
CA VAL A 12 -3.56 -1.30 -15.31
C VAL A 12 -2.65 -2.41 -15.84
N TYR A 13 -2.42 -3.48 -15.06
CA TYR A 13 -1.60 -4.60 -15.51
C TYR A 13 -2.16 -5.27 -16.77
N GLU A 14 -3.49 -5.49 -16.88
CA GLU A 14 -4.06 -6.03 -18.12
C GLU A 14 -3.84 -5.10 -19.32
N LEU A 15 -3.85 -3.78 -19.10
CA LEU A 15 -3.79 -2.80 -20.17
C LEU A 15 -2.37 -2.53 -20.66
N ILE A 16 -1.38 -2.56 -19.76
CA ILE A 16 0.00 -2.18 -20.10
C ILE A 16 1.03 -3.28 -19.83
N GLY A 17 0.69 -4.32 -19.08
CA GLY A 17 1.63 -5.39 -18.71
C GLY A 17 2.27 -6.03 -19.94
N ASP A 18 3.61 -6.14 -19.91
CA ASP A 18 4.43 -6.71 -20.99
C ASP A 18 4.33 -5.96 -22.35
N GLN A 19 3.75 -4.75 -22.39
CA GLN A 19 3.67 -3.93 -23.60
C GLN A 19 4.80 -2.90 -23.67
N GLU A 20 5.56 -2.90 -24.77
CA GLU A 20 6.61 -1.90 -24.99
C GLU A 20 6.05 -0.53 -25.36
N ILE A 21 6.79 0.54 -25.02
CA ILE A 21 6.47 1.90 -25.46
C ILE A 21 6.76 2.00 -26.98
N PRO A 22 5.77 2.35 -27.82
CA PRO A 22 5.92 2.34 -29.27
C PRO A 22 7.07 3.18 -29.80
N ASN A 23 7.32 4.38 -29.24
CA ASN A 23 8.39 5.30 -29.67
C ASN A 23 8.54 5.40 -31.21
N LYS A 24 7.44 5.74 -31.90
CA LYS A 24 7.41 5.81 -33.37
C LYS A 24 8.40 6.88 -33.86
N ALA A 25 8.99 6.65 -35.03
CA ALA A 25 9.89 7.63 -35.65
C ALA A 25 9.16 8.93 -36.05
N GLU A 26 7.87 8.81 -36.40
CA GLU A 26 7.01 9.93 -36.76
C GLU A 26 5.62 9.75 -36.14
N TYR A 27 4.99 10.87 -35.77
CA TYR A 27 3.64 10.91 -35.23
C TYR A 27 2.82 11.95 -36.00
N SER A 28 1.58 11.61 -36.35
CA SER A 28 0.69 12.56 -37.03
C SER A 28 0.07 13.53 -36.03
N LEU A 29 -0.04 14.82 -36.41
CA LEU A 29 -0.71 15.87 -35.64
C LEU A 29 -2.18 15.55 -35.31
N ARG A 30 -2.83 14.64 -36.07
CA ARG A 30 -4.23 14.24 -35.86
C ARG A 30 -4.38 12.87 -35.21
N GLU A 31 -3.27 12.18 -34.95
CA GLU A 31 -3.30 10.93 -34.24
C GLU A 31 -3.74 11.21 -32.80
N VAL A 32 -4.73 10.50 -32.30
CA VAL A 32 -5.23 10.59 -30.92
C VAL A 32 -4.85 9.29 -30.22
N PRO A 33 -4.36 9.30 -28.97
CA PRO A 33 -4.10 8.07 -28.22
C PRO A 33 -5.33 7.17 -28.20
N THR A 34 -5.16 5.91 -28.59
CA THR A 34 -6.28 4.95 -28.71
C THR A 34 -6.39 4.00 -27.53
N ASP A 35 -5.30 3.83 -26.78
CA ASP A 35 -5.23 3.02 -25.57
C ASP A 35 -4.36 3.69 -24.48
N VAL A 36 -4.16 2.99 -23.36
CA VAL A 36 -3.39 3.50 -22.21
C VAL A 36 -1.90 3.58 -22.51
N VAL A 37 -1.36 2.67 -23.34
CA VAL A 37 0.06 2.69 -23.70
C VAL A 37 0.36 3.87 -24.61
N ASP A 38 -0.51 4.20 -25.56
CA ASP A 38 -0.43 5.41 -26.37
C ASP A 38 -0.48 6.68 -25.50
N ILE A 39 -1.30 6.69 -24.44
CA ILE A 39 -1.36 7.81 -23.48
C ILE A 39 -0.01 7.96 -22.76
N ILE A 40 0.57 6.85 -22.29
CA ILE A 40 1.89 6.85 -21.63
C ILE A 40 2.95 7.33 -22.61
N ASP A 41 3.01 6.78 -23.81
CA ASP A 41 4.00 7.10 -24.84
C ASP A 41 3.97 8.58 -25.25
N ARG A 42 2.77 9.14 -25.43
CA ARG A 42 2.60 10.47 -26.06
C ARG A 42 2.40 11.61 -25.09
N LEU A 43 1.90 11.35 -23.88
CA LEU A 43 1.62 12.39 -22.89
C LEU A 43 2.56 12.33 -21.68
N ILE A 44 3.09 11.15 -21.34
CA ILE A 44 3.96 10.96 -20.16
C ILE A 44 5.43 10.88 -20.58
N VAL A 45 5.78 9.95 -21.47
CA VAL A 45 7.15 9.70 -21.92
C VAL A 45 7.44 10.53 -23.18
N VAL A 46 7.39 11.85 -23.05
CA VAL A 46 7.60 12.79 -24.17
C VAL A 46 9.11 13.06 -24.34
N ASN A 47 9.83 12.07 -24.83
CA ASN A 47 11.30 12.01 -24.88
C ASN A 47 11.91 12.20 -26.29
N THR A 48 11.11 12.54 -27.30
CA THR A 48 11.58 12.78 -28.67
C THR A 48 10.95 14.03 -29.28
N GLU A 49 11.69 14.71 -30.16
CA GLU A 49 11.16 15.85 -30.92
C GLU A 49 9.91 15.48 -31.72
N ALA A 50 9.85 14.26 -32.28
CA ALA A 50 8.69 13.77 -33.02
C ALA A 50 7.42 13.77 -32.15
N LYS A 51 7.53 13.34 -30.87
CA LYS A 51 6.41 13.38 -29.93
C LYS A 51 6.02 14.81 -29.58
N ILE A 52 7.01 15.67 -29.27
CA ILE A 52 6.79 17.09 -28.96
C ILE A 52 6.03 17.79 -30.10
N HIS A 53 6.48 17.60 -31.34
CA HIS A 53 5.86 18.20 -32.53
C HIS A 53 4.50 17.60 -32.88
N SER A 54 4.18 16.41 -32.39
CA SER A 54 2.86 15.80 -32.60
C SER A 54 1.76 16.38 -31.70
N LEU A 55 2.14 17.03 -30.59
CA LEU A 55 1.21 17.57 -29.62
C LEU A 55 0.75 18.97 -30.04
N PHE A 56 -0.57 19.18 -30.04
CA PHE A 56 -1.14 20.48 -30.40
C PHE A 56 -0.68 21.59 -29.44
N ASN A 57 -0.59 21.26 -28.14
CA ASN A 57 0.04 22.10 -27.13
C ASN A 57 0.89 21.19 -26.23
N TYR A 58 2.21 21.26 -26.42
CA TYR A 58 3.16 20.42 -25.67
C TYR A 58 3.00 20.57 -24.16
N GLU A 59 3.02 21.80 -23.65
CA GLU A 59 3.02 22.08 -22.22
C GLU A 59 1.75 21.55 -21.54
N GLN A 60 0.56 21.87 -22.08
CA GLN A 60 -0.71 21.45 -21.48
C GLN A 60 -0.90 19.92 -21.57
N SER A 61 -0.53 19.34 -22.71
CA SER A 61 -0.65 17.89 -22.93
C SER A 61 0.26 17.11 -21.99
N HIS A 62 1.51 17.58 -21.85
CA HIS A 62 2.50 16.93 -21.00
C HIS A 62 2.23 17.17 -19.51
N ILE A 63 1.76 18.37 -19.10
CA ILE A 63 1.26 18.59 -17.73
C ILE A 63 0.14 17.62 -17.40
N PHE A 64 -0.83 17.43 -18.30
CA PHE A 64 -1.91 16.46 -18.10
C PHE A 64 -1.36 15.03 -17.95
N GLY A 65 -0.42 14.62 -18.81
CA GLY A 65 0.24 13.33 -18.70
C GLY A 65 0.94 13.13 -17.36
N LEU A 66 1.74 14.10 -16.92
CA LEU A 66 2.43 14.05 -15.63
C LEU A 66 1.44 14.01 -14.45
N ARG A 67 0.36 14.78 -14.50
CA ARG A 67 -0.72 14.74 -13.50
C ARG A 67 -1.36 13.36 -13.41
N LEU A 68 -1.63 12.73 -14.57
CA LEU A 68 -2.13 11.36 -14.63
C LEU A 68 -1.11 10.37 -14.05
N LEU A 69 0.16 10.49 -14.42
CA LEU A 69 1.24 9.67 -13.90
C LEU A 69 1.31 9.76 -12.37
N ASN A 70 1.23 10.96 -11.80
CA ASN A 70 1.25 11.17 -10.36
C ASN A 70 0.15 10.36 -9.64
N VAL A 71 -1.09 10.40 -10.17
CA VAL A 71 -2.22 9.64 -9.64
C VAL A 71 -2.00 8.12 -9.78
N LEU A 72 -1.45 7.66 -10.91
CA LEU A 72 -1.13 6.24 -11.11
C LEU A 72 -0.07 5.75 -10.12
N CYS A 73 0.96 6.56 -9.88
CA CYS A 73 2.03 6.24 -8.94
C CYS A 73 1.61 6.27 -7.46
N CYS A 74 0.38 6.70 -7.13
CA CYS A 74 -0.15 6.61 -5.77
C CYS A 74 -0.50 5.17 -5.37
N ASP A 75 -0.85 4.32 -6.35
CA ASP A 75 -0.95 2.88 -6.15
C ASP A 75 0.45 2.28 -6.30
N LEU A 76 0.97 1.72 -5.21
CA LEU A 76 2.36 1.27 -5.19
C LEU A 76 2.64 0.12 -6.16
N ASN A 77 1.67 -0.77 -6.40
CA ASN A 77 1.87 -1.87 -7.36
C ASN A 77 1.93 -1.34 -8.79
N THR A 78 1.11 -0.35 -9.11
CA THR A 78 1.14 0.37 -10.39
C THR A 78 2.46 1.10 -10.57
N LEU A 79 2.96 1.76 -9.52
CA LEU A 79 4.29 2.36 -9.53
C LEU A 79 5.39 1.32 -9.83
N LEU A 80 5.37 0.18 -9.14
CA LEU A 80 6.37 -0.88 -9.37
C LEU A 80 6.31 -1.42 -10.81
N LEU A 81 5.11 -1.59 -11.37
CA LEU A 81 4.94 -1.99 -12.76
C LEU A 81 5.56 -0.98 -13.71
N LEU A 82 5.17 0.29 -13.58
CA LEU A 82 5.68 1.39 -14.41
C LEU A 82 7.21 1.53 -14.31
N GLU A 83 7.76 1.41 -13.10
CA GLU A 83 9.20 1.49 -12.89
C GLU A 83 9.94 0.27 -13.47
N SER A 84 9.41 -0.93 -13.29
CA SER A 84 10.03 -2.16 -13.79
C SER A 84 10.05 -2.25 -15.33
N GLN A 85 9.00 -1.73 -15.98
CA GLN A 85 8.79 -1.90 -17.41
C GLN A 85 9.30 -0.69 -18.22
N TYR A 86 9.08 0.52 -17.71
CA TYR A 86 9.36 1.76 -18.43
C TYR A 86 10.44 2.62 -17.78
N LYS A 87 10.93 2.25 -16.59
CA LYS A 87 11.93 3.01 -15.83
C LYS A 87 11.56 4.49 -15.73
N VAL A 88 10.33 4.75 -15.32
CA VAL A 88 9.76 6.10 -15.31
C VAL A 88 10.62 7.07 -14.51
N SER A 89 11.29 6.61 -13.45
CA SER A 89 12.24 7.46 -12.71
C SER A 89 13.42 7.94 -13.59
N GLU A 90 14.03 7.07 -14.39
CA GLU A 90 15.13 7.43 -15.31
C GLU A 90 14.62 8.42 -16.37
N VAL A 91 13.47 8.15 -17.00
CA VAL A 91 12.85 9.03 -17.99
C VAL A 91 12.61 10.44 -17.44
N LEU A 92 12.06 10.54 -16.23
CA LEU A 92 11.78 11.82 -15.59
C LEU A 92 13.07 12.55 -15.18
N LEU A 93 14.08 11.82 -14.70
CA LEU A 93 15.39 12.40 -14.34
C LEU A 93 16.12 12.93 -15.56
N ASP A 94 16.11 12.21 -16.68
CA ASP A 94 16.72 12.64 -17.94
C ASP A 94 16.06 13.92 -18.43
N ALA A 95 14.72 13.94 -18.49
CA ALA A 95 13.98 15.14 -18.86
C ALA A 95 14.26 16.30 -17.87
N GLN A 96 14.38 16.03 -16.57
CA GLN A 96 14.71 17.04 -15.57
C GLN A 96 16.13 17.61 -15.76
N ASN A 97 17.05 16.79 -16.25
CA ASN A 97 18.42 17.19 -16.57
C ASN A 97 18.50 18.05 -17.84
N GLU A 98 17.61 17.85 -18.81
CA GLU A 98 17.50 18.71 -20.00
C GLU A 98 17.11 20.16 -19.65
N ASN A 99 16.37 20.35 -18.55
CA ASN A 99 16.04 21.68 -18.00
C ASN A 99 17.21 22.35 -17.26
N ALA A 100 18.39 21.72 -17.17
CA ALA A 100 19.54 22.28 -16.47
C ALA A 100 20.39 23.17 -17.40
N ILE A 101 20.70 24.38 -16.94
CA ILE A 101 21.62 25.31 -17.58
C ILE A 101 23.01 25.12 -16.95
N SER A 102 23.97 24.62 -17.72
CA SER A 102 25.37 24.53 -17.31
C SER A 102 26.12 25.81 -17.71
N ILE A 103 26.29 26.73 -16.76
CA ILE A 103 27.23 27.85 -16.90
C ILE A 103 28.50 27.47 -16.11
N SER A 104 29.66 27.58 -16.75
CA SER A 104 30.94 26.98 -16.35
C SER A 104 31.48 27.36 -14.96
N GLU A 105 30.86 28.31 -14.25
CA GLU A 105 31.36 28.84 -12.97
C GLU A 105 30.29 28.96 -11.87
N THR A 106 29.04 28.55 -12.11
CA THR A 106 27.94 28.64 -11.13
C THR A 106 27.35 27.27 -10.78
N PRO A 107 26.75 27.10 -9.60
CA PRO A 107 25.93 25.92 -9.31
C PRO A 107 24.89 25.72 -10.41
N ARG A 108 24.59 24.45 -10.72
CA ARG A 108 23.67 24.05 -11.79
C ARG A 108 22.32 24.76 -11.60
N GLN A 109 21.97 25.65 -12.53
CA GLN A 109 20.69 26.37 -12.49
C GLN A 109 19.67 25.58 -13.31
N PHE A 110 18.41 25.57 -12.88
CA PHE A 110 17.33 24.91 -13.59
C PHE A 110 16.34 25.92 -14.13
N ILE A 111 15.80 25.65 -15.31
CA ILE A 111 14.63 26.34 -15.82
C ILE A 111 13.43 25.85 -14.99
N ILE A 112 12.85 26.78 -14.23
CA ILE A 112 11.69 26.53 -13.37
C ILE A 112 10.42 26.94 -14.10
N ASP A 113 9.71 25.94 -14.60
CA ASP A 113 8.40 26.03 -15.24
C ASP A 113 7.40 25.01 -14.66
N GLY A 114 6.15 25.03 -15.13
CA GLY A 114 5.10 24.13 -14.67
C GLY A 114 5.44 22.64 -14.84
N LEU A 115 6.15 22.27 -15.92
CA LEU A 115 6.55 20.89 -16.19
C LEU A 115 7.66 20.43 -15.24
N SER A 116 8.66 21.27 -15.01
CA SER A 116 9.77 21.01 -14.09
C SER A 116 9.27 20.83 -12.65
N VAL A 117 8.33 21.67 -12.21
CA VAL A 117 7.74 21.59 -10.86
C VAL A 117 6.91 20.32 -10.70
N GLU A 118 6.12 19.97 -11.71
CA GLU A 118 5.33 18.74 -11.68
C GLU A 118 6.21 17.49 -11.71
N ARG A 119 7.24 17.46 -12.57
CA ARG A 119 8.22 16.37 -12.61
C ARG A 119 8.96 16.23 -11.29
N ASN A 120 9.39 17.34 -10.68
CA ASN A 120 10.05 17.33 -9.38
C ASN A 120 9.14 16.70 -8.30
N HIS A 121 7.86 17.07 -8.26
CA HIS A 121 6.89 16.46 -7.33
C HIS A 121 6.78 14.95 -7.51
N ILE A 122 6.66 14.47 -8.75
CA ILE A 122 6.55 13.04 -9.05
C ILE A 122 7.85 12.32 -8.70
N LEU A 123 9.00 12.86 -9.09
CA LEU A 123 10.32 12.30 -8.80
C LEU A 123 10.54 12.11 -7.29
N VAL A 124 10.17 13.09 -6.48
CA VAL A 124 10.23 12.95 -5.01
C VAL A 124 9.25 11.87 -4.53
N ARG A 125 8.02 11.83 -5.04
CA ARG A 125 7.00 10.83 -4.66
C ARG A 125 7.42 9.40 -4.96
N ILE A 126 8.02 9.14 -6.12
CA ILE A 126 8.38 7.78 -6.55
C ILE A 126 9.71 7.30 -5.98
N SER A 127 10.63 8.22 -5.63
CA SER A 127 11.96 7.87 -5.11
C SER A 127 11.98 7.57 -3.63
N HIS A 128 11.05 8.13 -2.85
CA HIS A 128 10.92 7.88 -1.44
C HIS A 128 9.47 7.64 -1.06
N ILE A 129 9.24 6.58 -0.28
CA ILE A 129 7.94 6.25 0.32
C ILE A 129 7.96 6.68 1.78
N GLY A 130 6.79 7.06 2.29
CA GLY A 130 6.67 7.49 3.68
C GLY A 130 5.34 8.17 3.94
N GLY A 131 4.94 8.16 5.21
CA GLY A 131 3.77 8.87 5.71
C GLY A 131 3.97 10.40 5.78
N PRO A 132 2.95 11.12 6.29
CA PRO A 132 2.94 12.58 6.32
C PRO A 132 4.08 13.21 7.13
N THR A 133 4.63 12.51 8.13
CA THR A 133 5.77 13.03 8.93
C THR A 133 7.11 12.44 8.53
N GLU A 134 7.16 11.58 7.52
CA GLU A 134 8.36 10.86 7.08
C GLU A 134 8.86 11.39 5.74
N ARG A 135 7.93 11.85 4.89
CA ARG A 135 8.22 12.36 3.54
C ARG A 135 7.56 13.70 3.31
N ILE A 136 8.33 14.64 2.77
CA ILE A 136 7.85 15.97 2.40
C ILE A 136 7.79 16.05 0.87
N LEU A 137 6.58 16.15 0.32
CA LEU A 137 6.40 16.36 -1.11
C LEU A 137 6.48 17.85 -1.43
N PRO A 138 7.24 18.27 -2.45
CA PRO A 138 7.30 19.68 -2.82
C PRO A 138 5.94 20.17 -3.32
N PRO A 139 5.66 21.48 -3.17
CA PRO A 139 4.47 22.09 -3.75
C PRO A 139 4.50 21.98 -5.28
N ARG A 140 3.32 22.07 -5.88
CA ARG A 140 3.15 22.00 -7.34
C ARG A 140 2.77 23.34 -7.97
N VAL A 141 2.84 24.41 -7.19
CA VAL A 141 2.42 25.75 -7.58
C VAL A 141 3.61 26.70 -7.44
N LEU A 142 3.79 27.55 -8.45
CA LEU A 142 4.79 28.61 -8.42
C LEU A 142 4.27 29.79 -7.60
N HIS A 143 5.10 30.30 -6.70
CA HIS A 143 4.80 31.48 -5.92
C HIS A 143 5.20 32.75 -6.68
N LYS A 144 4.58 33.88 -6.31
CA LYS A 144 5.00 35.20 -6.80
C LYS A 144 6.17 35.69 -5.95
N GLY A 145 7.26 36.11 -6.57
CA GLY A 145 8.43 36.66 -5.89
C GLY A 145 9.73 36.41 -6.65
N ASP A 146 10.85 36.78 -6.03
CA ASP A 146 12.19 36.64 -6.61
C ASP A 146 12.67 35.17 -6.66
N ASP A 147 12.18 34.34 -5.73
CA ASP A 147 12.35 32.88 -5.74
C ASP A 147 10.97 32.21 -5.82
N PRO A 148 10.44 31.96 -7.03
CA PRO A 148 9.10 31.41 -7.21
C PRO A 148 8.99 29.95 -6.76
N TYR A 149 10.11 29.26 -6.51
CA TYR A 149 10.14 27.85 -6.12
C TYR A 149 11.37 27.53 -5.25
N PRO A 150 11.29 27.76 -3.93
CA PRO A 150 12.42 27.62 -3.00
C PRO A 150 12.70 26.15 -2.62
N TRP A 151 12.58 25.23 -3.57
CA TRP A 151 12.76 23.80 -3.38
C TRP A 151 13.80 23.25 -4.36
N PRO A 152 14.77 22.45 -3.91
CA PRO A 152 15.84 21.97 -4.78
C PRO A 152 15.31 20.97 -5.82
N MET A 153 15.60 21.20 -7.10
CA MET A 153 15.19 20.30 -8.17
C MET A 153 15.92 18.97 -8.07
N PHE A 154 15.18 17.87 -7.96
CA PHE A 154 15.74 16.53 -7.91
C PHE A 154 16.11 16.06 -9.32
N SER A 155 17.41 16.12 -9.65
CA SER A 155 17.92 15.78 -10.99
C SER A 155 18.84 14.56 -11.01
N SER A 156 19.25 14.06 -9.84
CA SER A 156 20.16 12.92 -9.70
C SER A 156 20.13 12.40 -8.27
N TYR A 157 20.31 11.10 -8.09
CA TYR A 157 20.46 10.49 -6.76
C TYR A 157 21.75 10.96 -6.05
N PRO A 158 21.75 11.07 -4.71
CA PRO A 158 20.64 10.79 -3.79
C PRO A 158 19.58 11.90 -3.77
N LEU A 159 18.37 11.55 -3.30
CA LEU A 159 17.28 12.52 -3.09
C LEU A 159 17.73 13.66 -2.16
N PRO A 160 17.41 14.94 -2.47
CA PRO A 160 17.74 16.05 -1.59
C PRO A 160 17.15 15.90 -0.19
N ALA A 161 17.97 16.17 0.83
CA ALA A 161 17.64 15.90 2.24
C ALA A 161 16.41 16.68 2.75
N CYS A 162 16.06 17.83 2.16
CA CYS A 162 14.88 18.60 2.56
C CYS A 162 13.55 17.88 2.29
N TYR A 163 13.54 16.85 1.43
CA TYR A 163 12.37 16.03 1.15
C TYR A 163 12.23 14.84 2.11
N LEU A 164 13.28 14.59 2.90
CA LEU A 164 13.30 13.58 3.95
C LEU A 164 13.01 14.30 5.27
N ALA A 165 12.00 13.83 6.02
CA ALA A 165 11.76 14.40 7.32
C ALA A 165 12.91 14.01 8.28
N GLU A 166 13.36 14.97 9.09
CA GLU A 166 14.33 14.68 10.14
C GLU A 166 13.65 13.89 11.27
N PHE A 167 14.04 12.62 11.45
CA PHE A 167 13.57 11.87 12.60
C PHE A 167 14.20 12.41 13.88
N PRO A 168 13.41 12.71 14.92
CA PRO A 168 13.97 12.81 16.25
C PRO A 168 14.65 11.48 16.58
N ARG A 169 15.96 11.53 16.89
CA ARG A 169 16.74 10.35 17.30
C ARG A 169 15.96 9.62 18.40
N LYS A 170 15.66 8.34 18.18
CA LYS A 170 14.95 7.49 19.14
C LYS A 170 15.63 7.58 20.51
N ASN A 171 14.91 8.05 21.51
CA ASN A 171 15.21 7.69 22.89
C ASN A 171 14.97 6.18 23.00
N TYR A 172 16.02 5.40 23.24
CA TYR A 172 15.92 3.97 23.45
C TYR A 172 14.77 3.65 24.42
N SER A 173 13.79 2.90 23.94
CA SER A 173 12.63 2.47 24.72
C SER A 173 13.11 1.70 25.95
N ARG A 174 13.01 2.35 27.12
CA ARG A 174 13.01 1.64 28.41
C ARG A 174 11.88 0.62 28.35
N LYS A 175 12.10 -0.59 28.86
CA LYS A 175 11.03 -1.56 29.13
C LYS A 175 9.93 -0.83 29.90
N ASP A 176 8.79 -0.63 29.27
CA ASP A 176 7.62 -0.04 29.92
C ASP A 176 6.90 -1.14 30.70
N ASP A 177 6.48 -0.81 31.91
CA ASP A 177 5.83 -1.75 32.82
C ASP A 177 4.51 -2.28 32.24
N ASP A 178 3.79 -1.49 31.42
CA ASP A 178 2.49 -1.88 30.87
C ASP A 178 2.64 -2.89 29.73
N VAL A 179 3.63 -2.72 28.85
CA VAL A 179 3.98 -3.74 27.84
C VAL A 179 4.53 -5.00 28.51
N SER A 180 5.32 -4.86 29.57
CA SER A 180 5.82 -6.00 30.34
C SER A 180 4.68 -6.81 30.98
N LYS A 181 3.64 -6.13 31.48
CA LYS A 181 2.41 -6.78 31.96
C LYS A 181 1.70 -7.52 30.82
N LEU A 182 1.50 -6.89 29.67
CA LEU A 182 0.85 -7.53 28.51
C LEU A 182 1.62 -8.78 28.05
N LEU A 183 2.95 -8.70 27.94
CA LEU A 183 3.81 -9.85 27.63
C LEU A 183 3.73 -10.95 28.69
N SER A 184 3.57 -10.60 29.97
CA SER A 184 3.45 -11.59 31.04
C SER A 184 2.13 -12.38 30.97
N VAL A 185 1.04 -11.71 30.57
CA VAL A 185 -0.27 -12.33 30.33
C VAL A 185 -0.21 -13.22 29.10
N LEU A 186 0.46 -12.76 28.03
CA LEU A 186 0.68 -13.57 26.84
C LEU A 186 1.47 -14.84 27.16
N LYS A 187 2.47 -14.80 28.06
CA LYS A 187 3.28 -15.97 28.42
C LYS A 187 2.55 -17.05 29.25
N ASN A 188 1.37 -16.76 29.82
CA ASN A 188 0.67 -17.69 30.73
C ASN A 188 -0.85 -17.81 30.42
N PRO A 189 -1.25 -18.29 29.23
CA PRO A 189 -2.66 -18.38 28.84
C PRO A 189 -3.47 -19.39 29.66
N ASN A 190 -2.83 -20.47 30.13
CA ASN A 190 -3.47 -21.65 30.73
C ASN A 190 -4.14 -21.42 32.10
N LYS A 191 -4.17 -20.20 32.63
CA LYS A 191 -4.68 -19.89 33.97
C LYS A 191 -6.00 -19.10 34.00
N GLN A 192 -6.53 -18.63 32.86
CA GLN A 192 -7.68 -17.71 32.88
C GLN A 192 -8.72 -18.03 31.79
N THR A 193 -9.95 -18.33 32.21
CA THR A 193 -11.13 -18.26 31.34
C THR A 193 -11.29 -16.82 30.85
N GLY A 194 -11.50 -16.61 29.55
CA GLY A 194 -11.57 -15.26 28.98
C GLY A 194 -10.21 -14.56 28.80
N TRP A 195 -9.13 -15.33 28.64
CA TRP A 195 -7.77 -14.79 28.47
C TRP A 195 -7.66 -13.86 27.26
N LEU A 196 -8.29 -14.20 26.13
CA LEU A 196 -8.21 -13.40 24.91
C LEU A 196 -8.86 -12.03 25.11
N GLU A 197 -10.04 -11.99 25.73
CA GLU A 197 -10.75 -10.76 26.08
C GLU A 197 -9.92 -9.90 27.05
N ASN A 198 -9.22 -10.53 27.99
CA ASN A 198 -8.31 -9.83 28.91
C ASN A 198 -7.11 -9.21 28.17
N VAL A 199 -6.49 -9.95 27.25
CA VAL A 199 -5.38 -9.48 26.40
C VAL A 199 -5.84 -8.32 25.52
N GLN A 200 -7.00 -8.45 24.87
CA GLN A 200 -7.59 -7.42 24.01
C GLN A 200 -7.86 -6.14 24.79
N ARG A 201 -8.48 -6.24 25.96
CA ARG A 201 -8.75 -5.09 26.83
C ARG A 201 -7.46 -4.38 27.26
N LEU A 202 -6.45 -5.13 27.70
CA LEU A 202 -5.16 -4.53 28.10
C LEU A 202 -4.45 -3.88 26.91
N PHE A 203 -4.52 -4.48 25.72
CA PHE A 203 -4.01 -3.88 24.49
C PHE A 203 -4.71 -2.54 24.18
N CYS A 204 -6.05 -2.50 24.23
CA CYS A 204 -6.81 -1.26 24.03
C CYS A 204 -6.46 -0.19 25.07
N GLU A 205 -6.33 -0.55 26.34
CA GLU A 205 -5.93 0.37 27.42
C GLU A 205 -4.54 1.00 27.17
N ILE A 206 -3.57 0.21 26.69
CA ILE A 206 -2.23 0.71 26.35
C ILE A 206 -2.29 1.59 25.11
N MET A 207 -3.00 1.16 24.06
CA MET A 207 -3.19 1.96 22.84
C MET A 207 -3.80 3.33 23.14
N HIS A 208 -4.78 3.39 24.04
CA HIS A 208 -5.42 4.65 24.42
C HIS A 208 -4.49 5.57 25.24
N LYS A 209 -3.75 5.03 26.21
CA LYS A 209 -2.95 5.83 27.15
C LYS A 209 -1.54 6.16 26.66
N LYS A 210 -0.89 5.21 25.99
CA LYS A 210 0.54 5.25 25.63
C LYS A 210 0.81 4.47 24.33
N PRO A 211 0.28 4.90 23.18
CA PRO A 211 0.44 4.19 21.90
C PRO A 211 1.90 4.07 21.46
N ASP A 212 2.77 5.03 21.83
CA ASP A 212 4.19 5.06 21.46
C ASP A 212 4.99 3.86 21.99
N VAL A 213 4.51 3.23 23.06
CA VAL A 213 5.19 2.08 23.68
C VAL A 213 5.00 0.81 22.85
N ILE A 214 3.90 0.72 22.10
CA ILE A 214 3.62 -0.36 21.13
C ILE A 214 4.33 0.00 19.82
N SER A 215 5.65 -0.08 19.84
CA SER A 215 6.50 0.25 18.69
C SER A 215 7.78 -0.59 18.67
N GLY A 216 8.43 -0.65 17.51
CA GLY A 216 9.74 -1.31 17.35
C GLY A 216 9.76 -2.75 17.85
N ALA A 217 10.78 -3.09 18.64
CA ALA A 217 10.99 -4.45 19.16
C ALA A 217 9.86 -4.90 20.12
N ASN A 218 9.23 -3.98 20.86
CA ASN A 218 8.12 -4.30 21.75
C ASN A 218 6.94 -4.83 20.94
N LEU A 219 6.58 -4.13 19.86
CA LEU A 219 5.52 -4.56 18.96
C LEU A 219 5.84 -5.92 18.33
N ALA A 220 7.08 -6.10 17.83
CA ALA A 220 7.51 -7.35 17.22
C ALA A 220 7.32 -8.54 18.18
N GLU A 221 7.76 -8.42 19.44
CA GLU A 221 7.56 -9.47 20.45
C GLU A 221 6.07 -9.70 20.75
N LEU A 222 5.28 -8.64 20.85
CA LEU A 222 3.84 -8.74 21.12
C LEU A 222 3.10 -9.50 20.01
N ILE A 223 3.30 -9.14 18.74
CA ILE A 223 2.63 -9.80 17.61
C ILE A 223 3.11 -11.23 17.42
N GLU A 224 4.41 -11.48 17.62
CA GLU A 224 5.00 -12.84 17.56
C GLU A 224 4.34 -13.73 18.60
N LYS A 225 4.18 -13.24 19.83
CA LYS A 225 3.59 -14.02 20.93
C LYS A 225 2.10 -14.24 20.75
N ILE A 226 1.29 -13.24 20.40
CA ILE A 226 -0.16 -13.47 20.23
C ILE A 226 -0.45 -14.42 19.08
N VAL A 227 0.26 -14.29 17.95
CA VAL A 227 0.08 -15.20 16.80
C VAL A 227 0.50 -16.63 17.15
N LEU A 228 1.62 -16.82 17.85
CA LEU A 228 2.03 -18.14 18.32
C LEU A 228 0.96 -18.78 19.20
N HIS A 229 0.40 -18.06 20.17
CA HIS A 229 -0.62 -18.61 21.06
C HIS A 229 -1.93 -18.92 20.34
N LEU A 230 -2.38 -18.06 19.42
CA LEU A 230 -3.55 -18.34 18.60
C LEU A 230 -3.33 -19.57 17.73
N PHE A 231 -2.14 -19.76 17.19
CA PHE A 231 -1.75 -20.96 16.44
C PHE A 231 -1.67 -22.23 17.31
N GLU A 232 -1.31 -22.12 18.59
CA GLU A 232 -1.31 -23.28 19.50
C GLU A 232 -2.72 -23.75 19.88
N ILE A 233 -3.76 -22.96 19.61
CA ILE A 233 -5.16 -23.27 19.91
C ILE A 233 -5.86 -23.81 18.64
N PRO A 234 -6.16 -25.13 18.54
CA PRO A 234 -6.72 -25.70 17.31
C PRO A 234 -8.08 -25.14 16.89
N SER A 235 -8.87 -24.59 17.82
CA SER A 235 -10.16 -23.97 17.51
C SER A 235 -10.03 -22.62 16.80
N GLU A 236 -8.87 -21.96 16.91
CA GLU A 236 -8.58 -20.69 16.23
C GLU A 236 -8.02 -20.91 14.82
N HIS A 237 -7.66 -22.15 14.45
CA HIS A 237 -7.29 -22.50 13.09
C HIS A 237 -8.49 -22.41 12.16
N TYR A 238 -8.50 -21.38 11.33
CA TYR A 238 -9.49 -21.22 10.29
C TYR A 238 -9.07 -21.96 9.01
N PHE A 239 -7.79 -21.88 8.65
CA PHE A 239 -7.25 -22.55 7.46
C PHE A 239 -6.57 -23.86 7.84
N SER A 240 -6.76 -24.88 6.99
CA SER A 240 -6.06 -26.16 7.13
C SER A 240 -4.79 -26.17 6.29
N SER A 241 -3.78 -26.91 6.74
CA SER A 241 -2.53 -27.15 5.98
C SER A 241 -2.74 -28.12 4.81
N LYS A 242 -3.81 -27.96 4.03
CA LYS A 242 -3.99 -28.74 2.81
C LYS A 242 -2.93 -28.30 1.81
N VAL A 243 -1.96 -29.17 1.59
CA VAL A 243 -0.97 -29.04 0.53
C VAL A 243 -1.59 -29.62 -0.73
N TYR A 244 -1.64 -28.86 -1.82
CA TYR A 244 -1.87 -29.44 -3.13
C TYR A 244 -0.62 -30.25 -3.51
N GLU A 245 -0.78 -31.56 -3.77
CA GLU A 245 0.27 -32.43 -4.30
C GLU A 245 0.59 -32.06 -5.76
N ALA A 246 1.19 -30.89 -6.00
CA ALA A 246 1.84 -30.58 -7.27
C ALA A 246 3.30 -31.03 -7.22
N ASP A 247 3.79 -31.51 -8.37
CA ASP A 247 5.11 -32.10 -8.59
C ASP A 247 6.25 -31.48 -7.78
N VAL A 248 7.05 -32.36 -7.18
CA VAL A 248 8.28 -32.09 -6.41
C VAL A 248 9.35 -31.33 -7.23
N ASN A 249 9.08 -31.09 -8.53
CA ASN A 249 9.94 -30.40 -9.48
C ASN A 249 9.41 -29.02 -9.92
N MET A 250 8.80 -28.23 -9.04
CA MET A 250 8.61 -26.80 -9.35
C MET A 250 9.99 -26.13 -9.45
N GLU A 251 10.46 -25.92 -10.68
CA GLU A 251 11.65 -25.13 -10.98
C GLU A 251 11.55 -23.76 -10.31
N ILE A 252 12.66 -23.33 -9.70
CA ILE A 252 12.78 -22.02 -9.06
C ILE A 252 12.74 -20.98 -10.19
N LYS A 253 11.56 -20.40 -10.45
CA LYS A 253 11.51 -19.12 -11.16
C LYS A 253 12.11 -18.05 -10.25
N ASN A 254 13.05 -17.28 -10.79
CA ASN A 254 13.54 -16.05 -10.14
C ASN A 254 12.35 -15.10 -9.86
N LEU A 255 12.53 -14.18 -8.90
CA LEU A 255 11.53 -13.12 -8.67
C LEU A 255 11.28 -12.30 -9.93
N THR A 256 10.08 -11.74 -10.05
CA THR A 256 9.75 -10.86 -11.18
C THR A 256 10.46 -9.51 -11.04
N ALA A 257 10.64 -8.79 -12.15
CA ALA A 257 11.22 -7.45 -12.13
C ALA A 257 10.44 -6.50 -11.18
N ILE A 258 9.12 -6.61 -11.13
CA ILE A 258 8.24 -5.88 -10.20
C ILE A 258 8.65 -6.17 -8.74
N GLN A 259 8.88 -7.44 -8.40
CA GLN A 259 9.26 -7.84 -7.05
C GLN A 259 10.66 -7.34 -6.68
N GLU A 260 11.61 -7.31 -7.61
CA GLU A 260 12.95 -6.77 -7.39
C GLU A 260 12.91 -5.26 -7.09
N VAL A 261 12.12 -4.49 -7.84
CA VAL A 261 11.91 -3.05 -7.56
C VAL A 261 11.22 -2.87 -6.19
N GLY A 262 10.23 -3.70 -5.87
CA GLY A 262 9.55 -3.67 -4.57
C GLY A 262 10.49 -3.95 -3.39
N ILE A 263 11.42 -4.90 -3.54
CA ILE A 263 12.48 -5.17 -2.55
C ILE A 263 13.34 -3.93 -2.36
N LYS A 264 13.86 -3.33 -3.45
CA LYS A 264 14.71 -2.13 -3.36
C LYS A 264 13.99 -0.98 -2.63
N MET A 265 12.71 -0.76 -2.94
CA MET A 265 11.87 0.25 -2.30
C MET A 265 11.70 -0.03 -0.80
N THR A 266 11.35 -1.26 -0.44
CA THR A 266 11.20 -1.70 0.97
C THR A 266 12.50 -1.54 1.76
N ILE A 267 13.64 -1.92 1.17
CA ILE A 267 14.94 -1.83 1.82
C ILE A 267 15.36 -0.37 2.00
N SER A 268 15.13 0.49 1.01
CA SER A 268 15.39 1.93 1.11
C SER A 268 14.61 2.55 2.28
N TYR A 269 13.31 2.25 2.37
CA TYR A 269 12.45 2.72 3.45
C TYR A 269 12.85 2.16 4.82
N GLY A 270 13.10 0.85 4.93
CA GLY A 270 13.56 0.24 6.17
C GLY A 270 14.92 0.75 6.66
N LYS A 271 15.82 1.14 5.74
CA LYS A 271 17.08 1.83 6.07
C LYS A 271 16.81 3.24 6.60
N HIS A 272 15.91 4.00 5.97
CA HIS A 272 15.51 5.33 6.43
C HIS A 272 14.92 5.30 7.86
N LEU A 273 14.07 4.31 8.15
CA LEU A 273 13.49 4.08 9.48
C LEU A 273 14.47 3.50 10.52
N ASN A 274 15.71 3.18 10.11
CA ASN A 274 16.73 2.52 10.93
C ASN A 274 16.24 1.19 11.55
N LEU A 275 15.61 0.34 10.75
CA LEU A 275 15.07 -0.97 11.18
C LEU A 275 15.89 -2.17 10.70
N LEU A 276 16.72 -1.97 9.67
CA LEU A 276 17.35 -3.05 8.92
C LEU A 276 18.83 -3.24 9.27
N LYS A 277 19.30 -4.47 9.03
CA LYS A 277 20.72 -4.88 9.11
C LYS A 277 21.35 -4.92 7.71
N GLU A 278 22.66 -5.11 7.64
CA GLU A 278 23.44 -5.07 6.38
C GLU A 278 22.94 -6.07 5.32
N ASN A 279 22.50 -7.28 5.70
CA ASN A 279 22.05 -8.33 4.77
C ASN A 279 20.54 -8.34 4.48
N ALA A 280 19.82 -7.30 4.88
CA ALA A 280 18.36 -7.29 4.85
C ALA A 280 17.75 -7.49 3.45
N GLU A 281 18.43 -7.06 2.38
CA GLU A 281 17.94 -7.20 1.00
C GLU A 281 17.87 -8.67 0.56
N ASN A 282 18.96 -9.41 0.75
CA ASN A 282 18.97 -10.85 0.46
C ASN A 282 18.03 -11.62 1.39
N ASP A 283 17.93 -11.22 2.66
CA ASP A 283 17.00 -11.85 3.60
C ASP A 283 15.54 -11.67 3.15
N LEU A 284 15.14 -10.46 2.73
CA LEU A 284 13.80 -10.18 2.21
C LEU A 284 13.53 -10.94 0.90
N TYR A 285 14.51 -11.00 0.01
CA TYR A 285 14.45 -11.80 -1.22
C TYR A 285 14.10 -13.27 -0.92
N GLN A 286 14.82 -13.89 0.03
CA GLN A 286 14.57 -15.27 0.44
C GLN A 286 13.21 -15.46 1.12
N VAL A 287 12.75 -14.49 1.92
CA VAL A 287 11.41 -14.52 2.53
C VAL A 287 10.34 -14.54 1.44
N LEU A 288 10.43 -13.66 0.45
CA LEU A 288 9.44 -13.55 -0.63
C LEU A 288 9.39 -14.81 -1.50
N ILE A 289 10.54 -15.39 -1.84
CA ILE A 289 10.59 -16.69 -2.56
C ILE A 289 9.92 -17.79 -1.75
N TYR A 290 10.20 -17.86 -0.45
CA TYR A 290 9.58 -18.87 0.41
C TYR A 290 8.06 -18.70 0.47
N CYS A 291 7.57 -17.47 0.62
CA CYS A 291 6.16 -17.15 0.62
C CYS A 291 5.50 -17.52 -0.72
N ASP A 292 6.09 -17.14 -1.85
CA ASP A 292 5.55 -17.51 -3.16
C ASP A 292 5.47 -19.03 -3.35
N LYS A 293 6.51 -19.77 -2.93
CA LYS A 293 6.50 -21.24 -2.93
C LYS A 293 5.39 -21.80 -2.05
N TYR A 294 5.25 -21.31 -0.82
CA TYR A 294 4.23 -21.75 0.12
C TYR A 294 2.82 -21.47 -0.41
N LEU A 295 2.59 -20.29 -0.98
CA LEU A 295 1.28 -19.91 -1.53
C LEU A 295 0.94 -20.68 -2.82
N LYS A 296 1.93 -20.97 -3.68
CA LYS A 296 1.73 -21.81 -4.88
C LYS A 296 1.22 -23.21 -4.55
N GLN A 297 1.61 -23.78 -3.41
CA GLN A 297 1.09 -25.06 -2.92
C GLN A 297 -0.39 -25.01 -2.53
N GLN A 298 -0.96 -23.82 -2.39
CA GLN A 298 -2.35 -23.60 -2.01
C GLN A 298 -3.21 -23.12 -3.18
N LYS A 299 -2.70 -23.15 -4.43
CA LYS A 299 -3.42 -22.67 -5.61
C LYS A 299 -4.22 -23.76 -6.31
N VAL A 300 -5.38 -23.39 -6.84
CA VAL A 300 -6.19 -24.24 -7.72
C VAL A 300 -5.72 -24.08 -9.18
N PRO A 301 -5.48 -25.17 -9.92
CA PRO A 301 -5.24 -25.08 -11.36
C PRO A 301 -6.54 -24.72 -12.08
N LEU A 302 -6.65 -23.47 -12.53
CA LEU A 302 -7.83 -22.93 -13.20
C LEU A 302 -7.55 -22.68 -14.70
N ARG A 303 -8.60 -22.75 -15.53
CA ARG A 303 -8.56 -22.38 -16.96
C ARG A 303 -8.61 -20.86 -17.06
N LYS A 304 -7.65 -20.27 -17.78
CA LYS A 304 -7.26 -18.86 -17.61
C LYS A 304 -7.70 -18.04 -18.82
N SER A 305 -8.37 -16.90 -18.58
CA SER A 305 -8.79 -15.99 -19.66
C SER A 305 -8.08 -14.64 -19.64
N LEU A 306 -7.60 -14.17 -18.48
CA LEU A 306 -6.95 -12.86 -18.30
C LEU A 306 -5.46 -12.99 -17.98
N HIS A 307 -4.64 -11.99 -18.32
CA HIS A 307 -3.19 -12.01 -18.06
C HIS A 307 -2.89 -12.06 -16.55
N ASN A 308 -3.73 -11.39 -15.73
CA ASN A 308 -3.62 -11.41 -14.28
C ASN A 308 -3.83 -12.78 -13.64
N GLN A 309 -4.34 -13.73 -14.41
CA GLN A 309 -4.62 -15.09 -13.99
C GLN A 309 -3.65 -16.11 -14.60
N GLN A 310 -2.76 -15.66 -15.52
CA GLN A 310 -1.81 -16.49 -16.28
C GLN A 310 -0.66 -17.02 -15.43
N ASP A 311 -0.10 -16.21 -14.55
CA ASP A 311 0.97 -16.62 -13.64
C ASP A 311 0.60 -16.35 -12.17
N GLY A 312 1.55 -16.28 -11.25
CA GLY A 312 1.30 -16.13 -9.81
C GLY A 312 0.55 -14.84 -9.42
N TYR A 313 0.55 -14.51 -8.14
CA TYR A 313 0.06 -13.18 -7.75
C TYR A 313 1.07 -12.15 -8.31
N ILE A 314 0.59 -11.25 -9.16
CA ILE A 314 1.45 -10.37 -9.99
C ILE A 314 1.97 -9.15 -9.22
N CYS A 315 1.20 -8.72 -8.22
CA CYS A 315 1.55 -7.56 -7.41
C CYS A 315 2.61 -7.89 -6.35
N TYR A 316 3.20 -6.86 -5.75
CA TYR A 316 4.16 -7.02 -4.68
C TYR A 316 3.47 -7.33 -3.34
N ASP A 317 4.14 -8.12 -2.49
CA ASP A 317 3.62 -8.51 -1.18
C ASP A 317 4.00 -7.48 -0.11
N TRP A 318 3.21 -6.40 -0.05
CA TRP A 318 3.38 -5.32 0.93
C TRP A 318 3.19 -5.80 2.37
N PHE A 319 2.36 -6.82 2.60
CA PHE A 319 2.15 -7.36 3.94
C PHE A 319 3.39 -8.08 4.45
N VAL A 320 3.97 -8.99 3.65
CA VAL A 320 5.22 -9.68 4.00
C VAL A 320 6.35 -8.69 4.24
N SER A 321 6.46 -7.66 3.41
CA SER A 321 7.45 -6.59 3.56
C SER A 321 7.24 -5.79 4.85
N SER A 322 5.98 -5.48 5.20
CA SER A 322 5.64 -4.83 6.47
C SER A 322 6.02 -5.70 7.66
N VAL A 323 5.69 -6.99 7.64
CA VAL A 323 6.06 -7.94 8.71
C VAL A 323 7.59 -8.03 8.83
N PHE A 324 8.32 -8.11 7.72
CA PHE A 324 9.78 -8.15 7.73
C PHE A 324 10.39 -6.91 8.41
N LEU A 325 9.85 -5.71 8.12
CA LEU A 325 10.27 -4.47 8.78
C LEU A 325 9.88 -4.45 10.27
N ILE A 326 8.69 -4.93 10.65
CA ILE A 326 8.29 -5.05 12.06
C ILE A 326 9.23 -6.02 12.80
N MET A 327 9.66 -7.09 12.15
CA MET A 327 10.63 -8.07 12.68
C MET A 327 12.09 -7.59 12.60
N MET A 328 12.33 -6.30 12.35
CA MET A 328 13.67 -5.68 12.30
C MET A 328 14.60 -6.36 11.29
N GLY A 329 14.05 -6.78 10.15
CA GLY A 329 14.77 -7.47 9.10
C GLY A 329 15.21 -8.89 9.45
N ASN A 330 14.62 -9.53 10.47
CA ASN A 330 14.96 -10.90 10.83
C ASN A 330 14.20 -11.91 9.97
N ARG A 331 14.92 -12.58 9.06
CA ARG A 331 14.40 -13.62 8.16
C ARG A 331 13.64 -14.74 8.87
N GLU A 332 14.27 -15.38 9.86
CA GLU A 332 13.71 -16.57 10.52
C GLU A 332 12.44 -16.24 11.30
N LYS A 333 12.47 -15.15 12.08
CA LYS A 333 11.30 -14.66 12.80
C LYS A 333 10.14 -14.34 11.87
N THR A 334 10.44 -13.69 10.73
CA THR A 334 9.44 -13.33 9.73
C THR A 334 8.78 -14.59 9.14
N LEU A 335 9.58 -15.59 8.76
CA LEU A 335 9.06 -16.85 8.22
C LEU A 335 8.23 -17.63 9.23
N THR A 336 8.70 -17.75 10.47
CA THR A 336 7.96 -18.43 11.55
C THR A 336 6.63 -17.74 11.81
N PHE A 337 6.64 -16.41 11.92
CA PHE A 337 5.43 -15.62 12.10
C PHE A 337 4.45 -15.82 10.95
N LEU A 338 4.90 -15.68 9.70
CA LEU A 338 4.02 -15.79 8.52
C LEU A 338 3.42 -17.19 8.40
N HIS A 339 4.21 -18.23 8.70
CA HIS A 339 3.72 -19.61 8.72
C HIS A 339 2.62 -19.81 9.76
N GLN A 340 2.79 -19.32 10.99
CA GLN A 340 1.77 -19.44 12.05
C GLN A 340 0.54 -18.59 11.74
N PHE A 341 0.78 -17.36 11.28
CA PHE A 341 -0.26 -16.41 10.90
C PHE A 341 -1.16 -16.94 9.78
N SER A 342 -0.61 -17.73 8.85
CA SER A 342 -1.37 -18.29 7.73
C SER A 342 -2.53 -19.21 8.14
N TYR A 343 -2.57 -19.71 9.38
CA TYR A 343 -3.67 -20.54 9.87
C TYR A 343 -4.86 -19.72 10.39
N LEU A 344 -4.62 -18.45 10.72
CA LEU A 344 -5.59 -17.57 11.35
C LEU A 344 -6.49 -16.91 10.30
N LEU A 345 -7.74 -16.63 10.67
CA LEU A 345 -8.70 -15.93 9.78
C LEU A 345 -8.19 -14.54 9.37
N VAL A 346 -7.48 -13.83 10.25
CA VAL A 346 -6.93 -12.48 9.97
C VAL A 346 -6.03 -12.47 8.74
N SER A 347 -5.33 -13.58 8.46
CA SER A 347 -4.48 -13.70 7.27
C SER A 347 -5.25 -13.61 5.96
N ALA A 348 -6.55 -13.92 5.95
CA ALA A 348 -7.40 -13.79 4.77
C ALA A 348 -7.56 -12.34 4.29
N PHE A 349 -7.44 -11.39 5.21
CA PHE A 349 -7.77 -9.98 5.01
C PHE A 349 -6.54 -9.07 4.99
N LEU A 350 -5.54 -9.34 5.85
CA LEU A 350 -4.28 -8.59 5.84
C LEU A 350 -3.31 -9.06 4.76
N TRP A 351 -3.24 -10.37 4.51
CA TRP A 351 -2.28 -10.96 3.57
C TRP A 351 -2.96 -11.26 2.23
N VAL A 352 -3.28 -10.22 1.48
CA VAL A 352 -4.04 -10.29 0.21
C VAL A 352 -3.57 -11.40 -0.74
N PRO A 353 -2.27 -11.54 -1.09
CA PRO A 353 -1.77 -12.61 -1.97
C PRO A 353 -2.16 -14.02 -1.54
N ARG A 354 -2.36 -14.26 -0.24
CA ARG A 354 -2.58 -15.59 0.33
C ARG A 354 -3.81 -16.29 -0.25
N LEU A 355 -4.87 -15.53 -0.48
CA LEU A 355 -6.13 -16.07 -1.01
C LEU A 355 -6.28 -15.90 -2.52
N HIS A 356 -5.24 -15.45 -3.22
CA HIS A 356 -5.25 -15.38 -4.68
C HIS A 356 -5.32 -16.78 -5.30
N ASN A 357 -6.42 -17.09 -6.00
CA ASN A 357 -6.67 -18.39 -6.65
C ASN A 357 -6.50 -19.58 -5.68
N SER A 358 -6.83 -19.40 -4.40
CA SER A 358 -6.54 -20.37 -3.35
C SER A 358 -7.59 -21.49 -3.25
N ILE A 359 -7.14 -22.70 -2.87
CA ILE A 359 -7.99 -23.86 -2.53
C ILE A 359 -8.97 -23.59 -1.38
N HIS A 360 -8.73 -22.51 -0.62
CA HIS A 360 -9.55 -22.13 0.52
C HIS A 360 -10.79 -21.32 0.15
N LEU A 361 -10.94 -20.93 -1.12
CA LEU A 361 -12.11 -20.22 -1.63
C LEU A 361 -12.98 -21.15 -2.49
N PRO A 362 -14.29 -20.86 -2.63
CA PRO A 362 -15.14 -21.53 -3.60
C PRO A 362 -14.57 -21.42 -5.02
N MET A 363 -14.81 -22.44 -5.86
CA MET A 363 -14.21 -22.54 -7.20
C MET A 363 -14.47 -21.30 -8.07
N ASP A 364 -15.69 -20.76 -8.07
CA ASP A 364 -16.04 -19.59 -8.87
C ASP A 364 -15.32 -18.32 -8.38
N THR A 365 -15.20 -18.16 -7.06
CA THR A 365 -14.46 -17.04 -6.46
C THR A 365 -12.96 -17.16 -6.75
N ALA A 366 -12.39 -18.36 -6.58
CA ALA A 366 -11.00 -18.62 -6.93
C ALA A 366 -10.75 -18.40 -8.43
N ALA A 367 -11.68 -18.79 -9.31
CA ALA A 367 -11.60 -18.57 -10.76
C ALA A 367 -11.66 -17.09 -11.14
N SER A 368 -12.38 -16.27 -10.38
CA SER A 368 -12.46 -14.83 -10.62
C SER A 368 -11.20 -14.06 -10.21
N GLY A 369 -10.36 -14.62 -9.32
CA GLY A 369 -9.23 -13.92 -8.72
C GLY A 369 -9.61 -12.79 -7.76
N ILE A 370 -10.90 -12.63 -7.43
CA ILE A 370 -11.39 -11.58 -6.53
C ILE A 370 -11.11 -11.97 -5.08
N HIS A 371 -10.48 -11.06 -4.34
CA HIS A 371 -10.09 -11.27 -2.94
C HIS A 371 -11.23 -10.98 -1.95
N PRO A 372 -11.25 -11.62 -0.76
CA PRO A 372 -12.23 -11.31 0.29
C PRO A 372 -12.23 -9.86 0.77
N VAL A 373 -11.08 -9.18 0.70
CA VAL A 373 -11.00 -7.73 0.94
C VAL A 373 -11.95 -6.97 0.00
N TYR A 374 -12.09 -7.41 -1.24
CA TYR A 374 -13.03 -6.81 -2.19
C TYR A 374 -14.46 -7.25 -1.90
N PHE A 375 -14.82 -8.54 -2.02
CA PHE A 375 -16.24 -8.92 -1.95
C PHE A 375 -16.86 -8.87 -0.54
N CYS A 376 -16.05 -8.86 0.53
CA CYS A 376 -16.54 -8.80 1.91
C CYS A 376 -16.22 -7.44 2.55
N SER A 377 -14.96 -7.03 2.62
CA SER A 377 -14.61 -5.78 3.34
C SER A 377 -15.15 -4.53 2.64
N ALA A 378 -15.04 -4.44 1.31
CA ALA A 378 -15.60 -3.31 0.56
C ALA A 378 -17.11 -3.14 0.78
N HIS A 379 -17.86 -4.25 0.77
CA HIS A 379 -19.31 -4.25 0.97
C HIS A 379 -19.67 -3.64 2.34
N TYR A 380 -19.01 -4.08 3.40
CA TYR A 380 -19.28 -3.56 4.75
C TYR A 380 -18.75 -2.14 4.96
N ILE A 381 -17.66 -1.75 4.30
CA ILE A 381 -17.20 -0.35 4.32
C ILE A 381 -18.30 0.55 3.76
N GLU A 382 -18.91 0.20 2.62
CA GLU A 382 -20.01 0.99 2.05
C GLU A 382 -21.25 0.98 2.95
N MET A 383 -21.60 -0.18 3.53
CA MET A 383 -22.74 -0.30 4.44
C MET A 383 -22.56 0.58 5.70
N LEU A 384 -21.42 0.47 6.37
CA LEU A 384 -21.13 1.23 7.58
C LEU A 384 -20.96 2.72 7.27
N LEU A 385 -20.36 3.07 6.13
CA LEU A 385 -20.24 4.47 5.74
C LEU A 385 -21.61 5.11 5.56
N LYS A 386 -22.56 4.39 4.94
CA LYS A 386 -23.94 4.85 4.79
C LYS A 386 -24.66 5.01 6.14
N ALA A 387 -24.41 4.11 7.09
CA ALA A 387 -25.05 4.13 8.40
C ALA A 387 -24.46 5.18 9.36
N GLU A 388 -23.14 5.22 9.47
CA GLU A 388 -22.41 5.99 10.49
C GLU A 388 -21.96 7.38 9.99
N LEU A 389 -21.67 7.52 8.70
CA LEU A 389 -21.14 8.75 8.09
C LEU A 389 -21.92 9.13 6.82
N PRO A 390 -23.25 9.38 6.90
CA PRO A 390 -24.12 9.55 5.73
C PRO A 390 -23.73 10.75 4.84
N LEU A 391 -23.14 11.80 5.42
CA LEU A 391 -22.62 12.94 4.66
C LEU A 391 -21.43 12.54 3.79
N VAL A 392 -20.51 11.74 4.34
CA VAL A 392 -19.36 11.22 3.59
C VAL A 392 -19.83 10.25 2.51
N PHE A 393 -20.77 9.35 2.84
CA PHE A 393 -21.39 8.46 1.83
C PHE A 393 -22.01 9.25 0.66
N SER A 394 -22.75 10.32 0.97
CA SER A 394 -23.36 11.19 -0.04
C SER A 394 -22.31 11.91 -0.89
N ALA A 395 -21.19 12.32 -0.29
CA ALA A 395 -20.07 12.94 -0.99
C ALA A 395 -19.49 12.02 -2.07
N PHE A 396 -19.22 10.75 -1.74
CA PHE A 396 -18.78 9.74 -2.72
C PHE A 396 -19.79 9.53 -3.85
N HIS A 397 -21.08 9.40 -3.50
CA HIS A 397 -22.15 9.23 -4.49
C HIS A 397 -22.21 10.42 -5.46
N MET A 398 -22.09 11.66 -4.96
CA MET A 398 -22.08 12.87 -5.78
C MET A 398 -20.82 12.98 -6.66
N SER A 399 -19.68 12.48 -6.19
CA SER A 399 -18.44 12.45 -6.96
C SER A 399 -18.35 11.30 -7.97
N GLY A 400 -19.29 10.35 -7.96
CA GLY A 400 -19.42 9.31 -9.00
C GLY A 400 -18.41 8.16 -8.88
N PHE A 401 -17.94 7.84 -7.68
CA PHE A 401 -17.08 6.69 -7.41
C PHE A 401 -17.33 6.12 -6.01
N THR A 402 -16.91 4.88 -5.75
CA THR A 402 -17.21 4.20 -4.47
C THR A 402 -16.09 4.39 -3.46
N SER A 403 -16.44 4.52 -2.18
CA SER A 403 -15.46 4.61 -1.08
C SER A 403 -14.62 3.35 -0.95
N SER A 404 -15.19 2.20 -1.32
CA SER A 404 -14.51 0.92 -1.39
C SER A 404 -13.28 0.92 -2.29
N GLN A 405 -13.30 1.65 -3.41
CA GLN A 405 -12.14 1.73 -4.32
C GLN A 405 -10.94 2.37 -3.63
N ILE A 406 -11.17 3.43 -2.84
CA ILE A 406 -10.12 4.11 -2.08
C ILE A 406 -9.60 3.21 -0.96
N CYS A 407 -10.51 2.61 -0.18
CA CYS A 407 -10.09 1.69 0.87
C CYS A 407 -9.36 0.47 0.32
N HIS A 408 -9.76 -0.05 -0.84
CA HIS A 408 -9.07 -1.18 -1.45
C HIS A 408 -7.60 -0.85 -1.70
N GLN A 409 -7.30 0.32 -2.29
CA GLN A 409 -5.93 0.78 -2.49
C GLN A 409 -5.18 0.91 -1.16
N TRP A 410 -5.77 1.54 -0.14
CA TRP A 410 -5.16 1.64 1.18
C TRP A 410 -4.83 0.26 1.78
N LEU A 411 -5.77 -0.69 1.69
CA LEU A 411 -5.63 -2.01 2.30
C LEU A 411 -4.61 -2.90 1.56
N THR A 412 -4.60 -2.90 0.21
CA THR A 412 -3.68 -3.74 -0.57
C THR A 412 -2.21 -3.35 -0.41
N GLN A 413 -1.93 -2.09 -0.07
CA GLN A 413 -0.58 -1.61 0.24
C GLN A 413 -0.34 -1.34 1.73
N CYS A 414 -1.17 -1.89 2.63
CA CYS A 414 -1.02 -1.75 4.08
C CYS A 414 -0.90 -0.29 4.57
N PHE A 415 -1.57 0.66 3.92
CA PHE A 415 -1.51 2.11 4.15
C PHE A 415 -0.13 2.76 3.93
N TRP A 416 0.81 2.08 3.25
CA TRP A 416 2.07 2.71 2.83
C TRP A 416 1.78 3.96 1.98
N ASN A 417 2.58 5.00 2.15
CA ASN A 417 2.38 6.38 1.63
C ASN A 417 1.22 7.20 2.23
N TYR A 418 0.32 6.59 2.99
CA TYR A 418 -0.82 7.29 3.58
C TYR A 418 -0.64 7.52 5.09
N MET A 419 -0.02 6.58 5.78
CA MET A 419 0.21 6.61 7.22
C MET A 419 1.70 6.57 7.52
N ASP A 420 2.10 7.20 8.64
CA ASP A 420 3.45 7.00 9.18
C ASP A 420 3.65 5.54 9.60
N TRP A 421 4.89 5.07 9.61
CA TRP A 421 5.26 3.71 9.96
C TRP A 421 4.66 3.23 11.27
N ARG A 422 4.57 4.13 12.26
CA ARG A 422 3.96 3.83 13.57
C ARG A 422 2.48 3.47 13.42
N GLU A 423 1.72 4.21 12.62
CA GLU A 423 0.29 3.98 12.44
C GLU A 423 0.04 2.73 11.57
N ILE A 424 0.91 2.44 10.59
CA ILE A 424 0.89 1.17 9.84
C ILE A 424 1.08 -0.02 10.79
N CYS A 425 2.07 0.09 11.69
CA CYS A 425 2.33 -0.88 12.74
C CYS A 425 1.11 -1.08 13.66
N HIS A 426 0.47 0.01 14.08
CA HIS A 426 -0.75 -0.04 14.91
C HIS A 426 -1.93 -0.66 14.16
N TYR A 427 -2.14 -0.33 12.89
CA TYR A 427 -3.17 -0.95 12.05
C TYR A 427 -3.03 -2.48 12.00
N ILE A 428 -1.82 -2.98 11.72
CA ILE A 428 -1.55 -4.43 11.68
C ILE A 428 -1.78 -5.05 13.07
N ALA A 429 -1.28 -4.40 14.13
CA ALA A 429 -1.47 -4.87 15.51
C ALA A 429 -2.95 -4.94 15.90
N ILE A 430 -3.73 -3.89 15.62
CA ILE A 430 -5.17 -3.82 15.91
C ILE A 430 -5.91 -4.98 15.24
N CYS A 431 -5.64 -5.24 13.96
CA CYS A 431 -6.27 -6.34 13.24
C CYS A 431 -5.88 -7.73 13.81
N ILE A 432 -4.63 -7.89 14.25
CA ILE A 432 -4.15 -9.16 14.87
C ILE A 432 -4.76 -9.37 16.26
N PHE A 433 -4.76 -8.34 17.10
CA PHE A 433 -5.22 -8.45 18.49
C PHE A 433 -6.75 -8.50 18.58
N LEU A 434 -7.45 -7.64 17.83
CA LEU A 434 -8.89 -7.42 17.99
C LEU A 434 -9.74 -8.17 16.94
N GLY A 435 -9.14 -8.57 15.82
CA GLY A 435 -9.78 -9.39 14.78
C GLY A 435 -9.83 -8.71 13.40
N PRO A 436 -10.22 -9.46 12.35
CA PRO A 436 -10.17 -8.98 10.97
C PRO A 436 -11.20 -7.88 10.68
N ASP A 437 -12.33 -7.85 11.40
CA ASP A 437 -13.39 -6.84 11.25
C ASP A 437 -12.90 -5.43 11.60
N TYR A 438 -11.86 -5.31 12.45
CA TYR A 438 -11.25 -4.01 12.72
C TYR A 438 -10.56 -3.38 11.51
N GLN A 439 -10.24 -4.16 10.46
CA GLN A 439 -9.82 -3.59 9.18
C GLN A 439 -10.89 -2.65 8.60
N ILE A 440 -12.17 -3.01 8.71
CA ILE A 440 -13.30 -2.18 8.27
C ILE A 440 -13.44 -0.96 9.19
N TYR A 441 -13.42 -1.16 10.50
CA TYR A 441 -13.58 -0.04 11.46
C TYR A 441 -12.44 0.98 11.37
N MET A 442 -11.22 0.55 11.03
CA MET A 442 -10.10 1.44 10.72
C MET A 442 -10.41 2.31 9.50
N CYS A 443 -10.90 1.74 8.39
CA CYS A 443 -11.31 2.51 7.22
C CYS A 443 -12.44 3.51 7.55
N ILE A 444 -13.45 3.11 8.33
CA ILE A 444 -14.52 4.01 8.76
C ILE A 444 -13.99 5.14 9.66
N SER A 445 -13.00 4.85 10.52
CA SER A 445 -12.35 5.84 11.36
C SER A 445 -11.53 6.85 10.55
N VAL A 446 -10.84 6.39 9.50
CA VAL A 446 -10.16 7.27 8.54
C VAL A 446 -11.16 8.19 7.84
N PHE A 447 -12.30 7.68 7.38
CA PHE A 447 -13.33 8.54 6.78
C PHE A 447 -13.95 9.52 7.76
N LYS A 448 -14.10 9.13 9.04
CA LYS A 448 -14.56 10.04 10.10
C LYS A 448 -13.56 11.18 10.31
N HIS A 449 -12.26 10.86 10.34
CA HIS A 449 -11.18 11.83 10.43
C HIS A 449 -11.21 12.84 9.27
N LEU A 450 -11.32 12.33 8.04
CA LEU A 450 -11.31 13.12 6.82
C LEU A 450 -12.65 13.81 6.50
N GLN A 451 -13.68 13.69 7.34
CA GLN A 451 -15.05 14.08 6.97
C GLN A 451 -15.14 15.53 6.47
N GLN A 452 -14.44 16.47 7.10
CA GLN A 452 -14.47 17.89 6.68
C GLN A 452 -13.77 18.10 5.33
N GLU A 453 -12.59 17.51 5.15
CA GLU A 453 -11.82 17.62 3.92
C GLU A 453 -12.56 16.96 2.75
N ILE A 454 -13.18 15.80 2.99
CA ILE A 454 -14.01 15.14 1.98
C ILE A 454 -15.11 16.05 1.48
N LEU A 455 -15.85 16.72 2.38
CA LEU A 455 -16.91 17.63 1.99
C LEU A 455 -16.40 18.85 1.21
N GLN A 456 -15.22 19.38 1.57
CA GLN A 456 -14.57 20.49 0.87
C GLN A 456 -14.13 20.08 -0.54
N HIS A 457 -13.44 18.94 -0.67
CA HIS A 457 -12.94 18.44 -1.95
C HIS A 457 -14.05 17.91 -2.87
N THR A 458 -15.20 17.51 -2.32
CA THR A 458 -16.40 17.28 -3.14
C THR A 458 -16.88 18.57 -3.81
N GLN A 459 -16.86 19.70 -3.10
CA GLN A 459 -17.25 21.00 -3.69
C GLN A 459 -16.23 21.48 -4.72
N ALA A 460 -14.94 21.22 -4.49
CA ALA A 460 -13.87 21.55 -5.43
C ALA A 460 -13.76 20.58 -6.63
N GLN A 461 -14.58 19.52 -6.66
CA GLN A 461 -14.63 18.50 -7.73
C GLN A 461 -13.31 17.72 -7.91
N ASP A 462 -12.51 17.61 -6.86
CA ASP A 462 -11.21 16.94 -6.87
C ASP A 462 -11.08 15.84 -5.81
N LEU A 463 -12.18 15.48 -5.12
CA LEU A 463 -12.21 14.48 -4.04
C LEU A 463 -11.42 13.20 -4.34
N GLN A 464 -11.59 12.62 -5.53
CA GLN A 464 -10.90 11.38 -5.87
C GLN A 464 -9.38 11.56 -5.95
N VAL A 465 -8.93 12.69 -6.50
CA VAL A 465 -7.51 13.02 -6.62
C VAL A 465 -6.95 13.26 -5.23
N PHE A 466 -7.64 14.05 -4.40
CA PHE A 466 -7.30 14.28 -3.00
C PHE A 466 -7.09 12.96 -2.23
N LEU A 467 -8.09 12.07 -2.22
CA LEU A 467 -8.02 10.81 -1.47
C LEU A 467 -6.94 9.85 -1.96
N LYS A 468 -6.52 9.96 -3.23
CA LYS A 468 -5.42 9.16 -3.79
C LYS A 468 -4.06 9.79 -3.54
N GLU A 469 -3.92 11.10 -3.69
CA GLU A 469 -2.62 11.78 -3.67
C GLU A 469 -2.15 12.17 -2.27
N GLU A 470 -3.08 12.55 -1.39
CA GLU A 470 -2.78 13.11 -0.07
C GLU A 470 -2.60 12.04 1.00
N ALA A 471 -1.62 12.28 1.88
CA ALA A 471 -1.41 11.46 3.06
C ALA A 471 -2.44 11.79 4.16
N LEU A 472 -2.63 10.87 5.11
CA LEU A 472 -3.60 11.00 6.21
C LEU A 472 -3.03 11.87 7.34
N HIS A 473 -2.90 13.17 7.07
CA HIS A 473 -2.33 14.13 8.01
C HIS A 473 -3.11 14.15 9.33
N GLY A 474 -2.37 14.00 10.44
CA GLY A 474 -2.92 14.04 11.79
C GLY A 474 -3.78 12.83 12.20
N PHE A 475 -3.93 11.82 11.34
CA PHE A 475 -4.62 10.59 11.73
C PHE A 475 -3.76 9.79 12.71
N GLN A 476 -4.36 9.37 13.82
CA GLN A 476 -3.73 8.50 14.80
C GLN A 476 -4.73 7.44 15.26
N ALA A 477 -4.36 6.15 15.16
CA ALA A 477 -5.28 5.05 15.40
C ALA A 477 -5.83 5.03 16.83
N ASN A 478 -5.01 5.43 17.81
CA ASN A 478 -5.38 5.51 19.22
C ASN A 478 -6.59 6.40 19.50
N ASN A 479 -6.71 7.53 18.79
CA ASN A 479 -7.80 8.50 18.96
C ASN A 479 -9.16 7.93 18.55
N TYR A 480 -9.16 6.83 17.78
CA TYR A 480 -10.36 6.19 17.26
C TYR A 480 -10.64 4.81 17.86
N ILE A 481 -9.82 4.31 18.81
CA ILE A 481 -10.03 2.98 19.43
C ILE A 481 -11.42 2.86 20.05
N GLU A 482 -11.84 3.82 20.86
CA GLU A 482 -13.18 3.80 21.51
C GLU A 482 -14.31 3.83 20.46
N TYR A 483 -14.12 4.59 19.38
CA TYR A 483 -15.08 4.63 18.29
C TYR A 483 -15.16 3.28 17.58
N MET A 484 -14.04 2.63 17.29
CA MET A 484 -14.02 1.29 16.71
C MET A 484 -14.64 0.24 17.64
N GLU A 485 -14.43 0.33 18.95
CA GLU A 485 -15.09 -0.54 19.93
C GLU A 485 -16.61 -0.37 19.92
N SER A 486 -17.11 0.88 19.78
CA SER A 486 -18.55 1.14 19.67
C SER A 486 -19.16 0.55 18.39
N LEU A 487 -18.42 0.60 17.27
CA LEU A 487 -18.81 -0.06 16.02
C LEU A 487 -18.81 -1.58 16.19
N ALA A 488 -17.78 -2.13 16.82
CA ALA A 488 -17.67 -3.56 17.06
C ALA A 488 -18.83 -4.09 17.91
N GLN A 489 -19.26 -3.36 18.95
CA GLN A 489 -20.42 -3.76 19.77
C GLN A 489 -21.70 -3.94 18.94
N THR A 490 -21.87 -3.13 17.90
CA THR A 490 -23.07 -3.10 17.06
C THR A 490 -22.99 -4.08 15.88
N TYR A 491 -21.86 -4.09 15.17
CA TYR A 491 -21.75 -4.71 13.85
C TYR A 491 -20.98 -6.05 13.84
N ARG A 492 -20.12 -6.31 14.84
CA ARG A 492 -19.26 -7.50 14.88
C ARG A 492 -20.00 -8.83 14.72
N PRO A 493 -21.19 -9.07 15.31
CA PRO A 493 -21.88 -10.34 15.15
C PRO A 493 -22.22 -10.68 13.69
N ILE A 494 -22.52 -9.66 12.88
CA ILE A 494 -22.83 -9.81 11.46
C ILE A 494 -21.54 -9.92 10.65
N LEU A 495 -20.62 -8.96 10.84
CA LEU A 495 -19.37 -8.87 10.08
C LEU A 495 -18.50 -10.12 10.26
N LEU A 496 -18.26 -10.56 11.50
CA LEU A 496 -17.41 -11.74 11.73
C LEU A 496 -18.06 -13.04 11.27
N ARG A 497 -19.39 -13.16 11.34
CA ARG A 497 -20.09 -14.33 10.79
C ARG A 497 -19.83 -14.43 9.30
N ASP A 498 -19.97 -13.32 8.58
CA ASP A 498 -19.86 -13.32 7.12
C ASP A 498 -18.39 -13.41 6.67
N MET A 499 -17.45 -12.79 7.41
CA MET A 499 -16.00 -13.00 7.24
C MET A 499 -15.56 -14.45 7.48
N ARG A 500 -16.20 -15.18 8.42
CA ARG A 500 -15.95 -16.62 8.63
C ARG A 500 -16.56 -17.49 7.54
N ASN A 501 -17.49 -16.98 6.74
CA ASN A 501 -18.16 -17.72 5.68
C ASN A 501 -17.53 -17.53 4.29
N ILE A 502 -16.35 -16.91 4.19
CA ILE A 502 -15.65 -16.68 2.90
C ILE A 502 -15.37 -17.98 2.13
N GLY A 503 -15.20 -19.10 2.83
CA GLY A 503 -15.00 -20.43 2.22
C GLY A 503 -16.29 -21.18 1.83
N VAL A 504 -17.47 -20.63 2.16
CA VAL A 504 -18.77 -21.33 2.06
C VAL A 504 -19.75 -20.62 1.11
N LEU A 505 -19.36 -19.52 0.46
CA LEU A 505 -20.25 -18.78 -0.44
C LEU A 505 -20.60 -19.59 -1.71
N ASN A 506 -21.64 -20.42 -1.57
CA ASN A 506 -22.56 -20.86 -2.60
C ASN A 506 -23.92 -20.22 -2.28
N THR A 507 -24.24 -19.11 -2.95
CA THR A 507 -25.59 -18.82 -3.46
C THR A 507 -25.54 -17.62 -4.40
#